data_AF-A0A2V8PBU6-F1
#
_entry.id   AF-A0A2V8PBU6-F1
#
_cell.length_a   1.000
_cell.length_b   1.000
_cell.length_c   1.000
_cell.angle_alpha   90.00
_cell.angle_beta   90.00
_cell.angle_gamma   90.00
#
_symmetry.space_group_name_H-M   'P 1'
#
loop_
_entity.id
_entity.type
_entity.pdbx_description
1 polymer ?
#
loop_
_entity_poly.entity_id
_entity_poly.type
_entity_poly.pdbx_seq_one_letter_code
_entity_poly.pdbx_strand_id
1 'polypeptide(L)'
;MKTKTKTTTRITEITVERHEFHVIKRVGRKFAWCSECGRGTQTMTLEEAMAFAGVSRAIFPVWVRTGGIHLTETAEGRLSICVNSLRRQNL
;
A
#
# COMPACT_ATOMS: atom_id res chain seq x y z
N MET A 1 60.79 -3.35 -19.34
CA MET A 1 59.53 -2.93 -20.00
C MET A 1 58.37 -3.38 -19.12
N LYS A 2 57.62 -2.48 -18.48
CA LYS A 2 56.53 -2.85 -17.53
C LYS A 2 55.18 -2.80 -18.26
N THR A 3 54.53 -3.95 -18.43
CA THR A 3 53.18 -4.06 -19.01
C THR A 3 52.13 -3.68 -17.97
N LYS A 4 51.35 -2.62 -18.25
CA LYS A 4 50.19 -2.22 -17.44
C LYS A 4 48.99 -3.10 -17.80
N THR A 5 48.49 -3.87 -16.84
CA THR A 5 47.24 -4.65 -16.98
C THR A 5 46.04 -3.72 -16.84
N LYS A 6 45.14 -3.75 -17.82
CA LYS A 6 43.92 -2.92 -17.88
C LYS A 6 42.79 -3.64 -17.13
N THR A 7 42.43 -3.16 -15.94
CA THR A 7 41.28 -3.68 -15.19
C THR A 7 39.98 -3.24 -15.87
N THR A 8 39.11 -4.19 -16.20
CA THR A 8 37.80 -3.91 -16.82
C THR A 8 36.71 -4.09 -15.77
N THR A 9 36.00 -3.01 -15.45
CA THR A 9 34.90 -3.03 -14.49
C THR A 9 33.65 -3.63 -15.14
N ARG A 10 33.07 -4.67 -14.55
CA ARG A 10 31.84 -5.32 -15.03
C ARG A 10 30.68 -4.89 -14.13
N ILE A 11 29.63 -4.32 -14.70
CA ILE A 11 28.41 -3.95 -13.99
C ILE A 11 27.35 -5.00 -14.30
N THR A 12 26.77 -5.58 -13.26
CA THR A 12 25.63 -6.50 -13.37
C THR A 12 24.40 -5.78 -12.88
N GLU A 13 23.42 -5.61 -13.76
CA GLU A 13 22.11 -5.07 -13.41
C GLU A 13 21.16 -6.25 -13.19
N ILE A 14 20.47 -6.27 -12.05
CA ILE A 14 19.53 -7.34 -11.67
C ILE A 14 18.15 -6.71 -11.60
N THR A 15 17.27 -7.09 -12.53
CA THR A 15 15.85 -6.72 -12.48
C THR A 15 15.07 -7.78 -11.71
N VAL A 16 14.45 -7.39 -10.59
CA VAL A 16 13.61 -8.29 -9.79
C VAL A 16 12.15 -7.92 -10.03
N GLU A 17 11.44 -8.79 -10.74
CA GLU A 17 10.00 -8.72 -10.92
C GLU A 17 9.32 -9.60 -9.85
N ARG A 18 8.38 -9.02 -9.09
CA ARG A 18 7.71 -9.70 -7.97
C ARG A 18 6.21 -9.72 -8.20
N HIS A 19 5.68 -10.92 -8.43
CA HIS A 19 4.24 -11.16 -8.51
C HIS A 19 3.73 -11.65 -7.14
N GLU A 20 2.82 -10.90 -6.53
CA GLU A 20 2.17 -11.29 -5.28
C GLU A 20 0.68 -11.53 -5.50
N PHE A 21 0.17 -12.63 -4.94
CA PHE A 21 -1.26 -12.93 -4.93
C PHE A 21 -1.77 -12.89 -3.50
N HIS A 22 -2.69 -11.97 -3.20
CA HIS A 22 -3.28 -11.81 -1.87
C HIS A 22 -4.74 -12.25 -1.87
N VAL A 23 -5.08 -13.25 -1.05
CA VAL A 23 -6.46 -13.73 -0.88
C VAL A 23 -7.07 -13.09 0.37
N ILE A 24 -7.87 -12.03 0.18
CA ILE A 24 -8.59 -11.37 1.26
C ILE A 24 -9.90 -12.12 1.53
N LYS A 25 -9.93 -12.97 2.56
CA LYS A 25 -11.16 -13.63 3.03
C LYS A 25 -12.07 -12.59 3.70
N ARG A 26 -13.27 -12.38 3.15
CA ARG A 26 -14.30 -11.45 3.68
C ARG A 26 -14.96 -12.01 4.95
N VAL A 27 -14.22 -12.20 6.04
CA VAL A 27 -14.83 -12.51 7.34
C VAL A 27 -15.23 -11.18 7.99
N GLY A 28 -16.50 -10.80 7.82
CA GLY A 28 -17.08 -9.58 8.36
C GLY A 28 -16.59 -8.32 7.66
N ARG A 29 -17.35 -7.80 6.70
CA ARG A 29 -17.12 -6.44 6.17
C ARG A 29 -17.22 -5.48 7.35
N LYS A 30 -16.10 -4.89 7.77
CA LYS A 30 -16.11 -3.88 8.83
C LYS A 30 -16.64 -2.59 8.23
N PHE A 31 -17.67 -2.06 8.85
CA PHE A 31 -18.21 -0.75 8.54
C PHE A 31 -17.82 0.21 9.65
N ALA A 32 -17.25 1.34 9.28
CA ALA A 32 -17.00 2.45 10.20
C ALA A 32 -17.47 3.75 9.56
N TRP A 33 -17.74 4.74 10.40
CA TRP A 33 -18.02 6.08 9.94
C TRP A 33 -16.75 6.74 9.40
N CYS A 34 -16.82 7.26 8.17
CA CYS A 34 -15.75 8.05 7.59
C CYS A 34 -16.15 9.53 7.61
N SER A 35 -15.47 10.33 8.43
CA SER A 35 -15.69 11.78 8.55
C SER A 35 -15.59 12.48 7.20
N GLU A 36 -14.55 12.16 6.43
CA GLU A 36 -14.29 12.74 5.11
C GLU A 36 -15.32 12.34 4.04
N CYS A 37 -15.99 11.19 4.19
CA CYS A 37 -17.05 10.76 3.27
C CYS A 37 -18.45 11.15 3.76
N GLY A 38 -18.60 11.57 5.03
CA GLY A 38 -19.89 11.88 5.66
C GLY A 38 -20.87 10.71 5.73
N ARG A 39 -20.39 9.45 5.73
CA ARG A 39 -21.25 8.26 5.76
C ARG A 39 -20.57 7.03 6.36
N GLY A 40 -21.35 6.02 6.72
CA GLY A 40 -20.86 4.67 7.01
C GLY A 40 -20.26 4.05 5.75
N THR A 41 -18.99 3.65 5.83
CA THR A 41 -18.26 3.05 4.70
C THR A 41 -17.62 1.74 5.11
N GLN A 42 -17.45 0.85 4.14
CA GLN A 42 -16.61 -0.31 4.35
C GLN A 42 -15.16 0.16 4.59
N THR A 43 -14.51 -0.45 5.58
CA THR A 43 -13.11 -0.19 5.91
C THR A 43 -12.28 -1.46 5.83
N MET A 44 -10.97 -1.29 5.67
CA MET A 44 -9.98 -2.36 5.54
C MET A 44 -8.83 -2.10 6.51
N THR A 45 -8.16 -3.15 6.97
CA THR A 45 -6.88 -2.96 7.67
C THR A 45 -5.82 -2.44 6.71
N LEU A 46 -4.68 -2.00 7.24
CA LEU A 46 -3.55 -1.60 6.40
C LEU A 46 -3.09 -2.74 5.49
N GLU A 47 -3.00 -3.96 6.02
CA GLU A 47 -2.60 -5.16 5.29
C GLU A 47 -3.58 -5.48 4.16
N GLU A 48 -4.88 -5.43 4.44
CA GLU A 48 -5.91 -5.63 3.44
C GLU A 48 -5.87 -4.54 2.35
N ALA A 49 -5.64 -3.28 2.74
CA ALA A 49 -5.55 -2.16 1.80
C ALA A 49 -4.30 -2.24 0.92
N MET A 50 -3.15 -2.66 1.46
CA MET A 50 -1.93 -2.93 0.69
C MET A 50 -2.15 -4.05 -0.32
N ALA A 51 -2.76 -5.15 0.12
CA ALA A 51 -3.12 -6.27 -0.73
C ALA A 51 -4.11 -5.86 -1.83
N PHE A 52 -5.08 -5.02 -1.50
CA PHE A 52 -6.07 -4.51 -2.46
C PHE A 52 -5.44 -3.57 -3.49
N ALA A 53 -4.49 -2.73 -3.08
CA ALA A 53 -3.83 -1.76 -3.93
C ALA A 53 -2.59 -2.28 -4.65
N GLY A 54 -2.08 -3.46 -4.30
CA GLY A 54 -0.84 -3.99 -4.87
C GLY A 54 0.40 -3.13 -4.55
N VAL A 55 0.36 -2.36 -3.45
CA VAL A 55 1.42 -1.42 -3.07
C VAL A 55 2.09 -1.82 -1.77
N SER A 56 3.35 -1.40 -1.61
CA SER A 56 4.09 -1.60 -0.36
C SER A 56 3.62 -0.66 0.75
N ARG A 57 3.88 -1.05 2.01
CA ARG A 57 3.57 -0.24 3.20
C ARG A 57 4.17 1.16 3.17
N ALA A 58 5.26 1.35 2.43
CA ALA A 58 5.99 2.62 2.35
C ALA A 58 5.18 3.75 1.67
N ILE A 59 4.21 3.42 0.81
CA ILE A 59 3.39 4.43 0.11
C ILE A 59 2.30 5.02 1.03
N PHE A 60 1.83 4.27 2.02
CA PHE A 60 0.70 4.67 2.86
C PHE A 60 0.93 5.96 3.63
N PRO A 61 2.08 6.19 4.30
CA PRO A 61 2.35 7.47 4.96
C PRO A 61 2.31 8.66 4.00
N VAL A 62 2.68 8.47 2.72
CA VAL A 62 2.58 9.51 1.70
C VAL A 62 1.11 9.80 1.42
N TRP A 63 0.31 8.76 1.13
CA TRP A 63 -1.12 8.90 0.84
C TRP A 63 -1.91 9.50 2.02
N VAL A 64 -1.53 9.20 3.26
CA VAL A 64 -2.14 9.83 4.44
C VAL A 64 -1.80 11.32 4.46
N ARG A 65 -0.51 11.69 4.32
CA ARG A 65 -0.07 13.09 4.38
C ARG A 65 -0.64 13.94 3.25
N THR A 66 -0.82 13.36 2.07
CA THR A 66 -1.39 14.06 0.91
C THR A 66 -2.91 14.08 0.89
N GLY A 67 -3.58 13.49 1.90
CA GLY A 67 -5.04 13.39 1.94
C GLY A 67 -5.63 12.44 0.89
N GLY A 68 -4.80 11.58 0.29
CA GLY A 68 -5.22 10.61 -0.71
C GLY A 68 -6.07 9.47 -0.14
N ILE A 69 -5.88 9.12 1.13
CA ILE A 69 -6.67 8.08 1.81
C ILE A 69 -7.24 8.61 3.13
N HIS A 70 -8.46 8.19 3.45
CA HIS A 70 -9.10 8.52 4.71
C HIS A 70 -8.83 7.43 5.74
N LEU A 71 -8.36 7.84 6.92
CA LEU A 71 -8.24 6.98 8.08
C LEU A 71 -9.50 7.08 8.93
N THR A 72 -9.96 5.93 9.40
CA THR A 72 -11.16 5.82 10.23
C THR A 72 -10.87 4.91 11.40
N GLU A 73 -11.31 5.30 12.58
CA GLU A 73 -11.23 4.48 13.77
C GLU A 73 -12.44 3.55 13.85
N THR A 74 -12.21 2.26 14.09
CA THR A 74 -13.29 1.30 14.34
C THR A 74 -13.84 1.48 15.74
N ALA A 75 -14.99 0.87 16.03
CA ALA A 75 -15.58 0.90 17.38
C ALA A 75 -14.64 0.34 18.46
N GLU A 76 -13.68 -0.51 18.09
CA GLU A 76 -12.67 -1.07 18.98
C GLU A 76 -11.39 -0.23 19.08
N GLY A 77 -11.40 1.02 18.61
CA GLY A 77 -10.24 1.94 18.68
C GLY A 77 -9.11 1.60 17.71
N ARG A 78 -9.39 0.82 16.65
CA ARG A 78 -8.37 0.40 15.67
C ARG A 78 -8.44 1.28 14.43
N LEU A 79 -7.28 1.70 13.93
CA LEU A 79 -7.20 2.40 12.65
C LEU A 79 -7.50 1.46 11.49
N SER A 80 -8.34 1.95 10.58
CA SER A 80 -8.73 1.29 9.35
C SER A 80 -8.80 2.31 8.21
N ILE A 81 -8.74 1.83 6.97
CA ILE A 81 -8.71 2.66 5.77
C ILE A 81 -10.06 2.58 5.07
N CYS A 82 -10.58 3.75 4.68
CA CYS A 82 -11.84 3.84 3.93
C CYS A 82 -11.68 3.27 2.51
N VAL A 83 -12.53 2.31 2.14
CA VAL A 83 -12.52 1.70 0.80
C VAL A 83 -12.81 2.72 -0.28
N ASN A 84 -13.65 3.73 -0.01
CA ASN A 84 -14.00 4.74 -1.02
C ASN A 84 -12.80 5.61 -1.38
N SER A 85 -12.01 6.05 -0.41
CA SER A 85 -10.81 6.83 -0.72
C SER A 85 -9.75 5.97 -1.40
N LEU A 86 -9.63 4.70 -0.99
CA LEU A 86 -8.67 3.78 -1.62
C LEU A 86 -9.03 3.50 -3.09
N ARG A 87 -10.31 3.34 -3.42
CA ARG A 87 -10.76 3.21 -4.82
C ARG A 87 -10.53 4.46 -5.67
N ARG A 88 -10.41 5.64 -5.07
CA ARG A 88 -10.06 6.88 -5.80
C ARG A 88 -8.58 6.94 -6.17
N GLN A 89 -7.73 6.08 -5.62
CA GLN A 89 -6.29 6.10 -5.89
C GLN A 89 -5.89 5.63 -7.32
N ASN A 90 -6.85 5.51 -8.27
CA ASN A 90 -6.63 4.99 -9.63
C ASN A 90 -5.73 3.74 -9.61
N LEU A 91 -6.18 2.75 -8.85
CA LEU A 91 -5.63 1.40 -8.84
C LEU A 91 -6.06 0.63 -10.08
#